data_AF-A0A0J7JVT5-F1
#
_entry.id   AF-A0A0J7JVT5-F1
#
_cell.length_a   1.000
_cell.length_b   1.000
_cell.length_c   1.000
_cell.angle_alpha   90.00
_cell.angle_beta   90.00
_cell.angle_gamma   90.00
#
_symmetry.space_group_name_H-M   'P 1'
#
loop_
_entity.id
_entity.type
_entity.pdbx_description
1 polymer ?
#
loop_
_entity_poly.entity_id
_entity_poly.type
_entity_poly.pdbx_seq_one_letter_code
_entity_poly.pdbx_strand_id
1 'polypeptide(L)'
;MCTPPGTPWPKLLDEATEEYNNTPHQVTKFTPNYLMYGKLPYESPIVSENIYPPVEEARQIAWENTKKDFLINKRRKLNAIFSGPFKIVKKISDVSFLIDKPNILEKSKTTTIHSTRLRHFYKADDFKLIQRPSRIPIRN
;
A
#
# COMPACT_ATOMS: atom_id res chain seq x y z
N MET A 1 -8.82 15.73 25.01
CA MET A 1 -8.19 16.76 25.86
C MET A 1 -6.86 17.12 25.19
N CYS A 2 -6.50 18.39 25.00
CA CYS A 2 -5.19 18.71 24.40
C CYS A 2 -4.10 18.61 25.47
N THR A 3 -3.11 17.74 25.28
CA THR A 3 -1.95 17.64 26.17
C THR A 3 -1.04 18.87 26.01
N PRO A 4 -0.42 19.35 27.09
CA PRO A 4 0.47 20.51 27.02
C PRO A 4 1.69 20.20 26.14
N PRO A 5 2.18 21.19 25.36
CA PRO A 5 3.36 21.01 24.53
C PRO A 5 4.58 20.68 25.41
N GLY A 6 5.37 19.70 24.98
CA GLY A 6 6.55 19.22 25.74
C GLY A 6 6.29 18.04 26.69
N THR A 7 5.10 17.44 26.65
CA THR A 7 4.83 16.22 27.41
C THR A 7 5.75 15.08 26.94
N PRO A 8 6.49 14.40 27.85
CA PRO A 8 7.40 13.32 27.47
C PRO A 8 6.63 12.07 27.03
N TRP A 9 7.17 11.35 26.04
CA TRP A 9 6.55 10.15 25.45
C TRP A 9 6.00 9.11 26.44
N PRO A 10 6.68 8.76 27.55
CA PRO A 10 6.13 7.77 28.49
C PRO A 10 4.80 8.18 29.12
N LYS A 11 4.55 9.48 29.28
CA LYS A 11 3.27 9.98 29.80
C LYS A 11 2.15 9.95 28.75
N LEU A 12 2.52 10.06 27.48
CA LEU A 12 1.59 9.98 26.35
C LEU A 12 1.28 8.53 25.96
N LEU A 13 2.06 7.55 26.45
CA LEU A 13 1.92 6.16 26.05
C LEU A 13 0.56 5.58 26.43
N ASP A 14 0.06 5.90 27.62
CA ASP A 14 -1.24 5.40 28.10
C ASP A 14 -2.37 5.93 27.21
N GLU A 15 -2.38 7.24 26.94
CA GLU A 15 -3.34 7.89 26.05
C GLU A 15 -3.25 7.35 24.62
N ALA A 16 -2.04 7.22 24.07
CA ALA A 16 -1.83 6.69 22.73
C ALA A 16 -2.28 5.23 22.60
N THR A 17 -2.10 4.42 23.66
CA THR A 17 -2.52 3.03 23.70
C THR A 17 -4.04 2.93 23.78
N GLU A 18 -4.68 3.75 24.61
CA GLU A 18 -6.14 3.83 24.70
C GLU A 18 -6.76 4.27 23.38
N GLU A 19 -6.23 5.32 22.76
CA GLU A 19 -6.72 5.84 21.48
C GLU A 19 -6.55 4.80 20.36
N TYR A 20 -5.39 4.14 20.28
CA TYR A 20 -5.15 3.07 19.32
C TYR A 20 -6.14 1.91 19.49
N ASN A 21 -6.38 1.48 20.73
CA ASN A 21 -7.28 0.37 21.03
C ASN A 21 -8.76 0.68 20.77
N ASN A 22 -9.14 1.97 20.79
CA ASN A 22 -10.50 2.43 20.50
C ASN A 22 -10.69 2.96 19.07
N THR A 23 -9.63 3.03 18.27
CA THR A 23 -9.71 3.49 16.87
C THR A 23 -10.05 2.33 15.92
N PRO A 24 -11.06 2.49 15.03
CA PRO A 24 -11.33 1.51 13.99
C PRO A 24 -10.20 1.44 12.96
N HIS A 25 -9.62 0.26 12.73
CA HIS A 25 -8.54 0.12 11.75
C HIS A 25 -9.03 -0.02 10.31
N GLN A 26 -8.23 0.44 9.35
CA GLN A 26 -8.59 0.47 7.93
C GLN A 26 -8.89 -0.91 7.34
N VAL A 27 -8.16 -1.95 7.73
CA VAL A 27 -8.31 -3.31 7.18
C VAL A 27 -9.45 -4.04 7.89
N THR A 28 -9.38 -4.18 9.21
CA THR A 28 -10.37 -4.94 9.97
C THR A 28 -11.72 -4.24 10.04
N LYS A 29 -11.76 -2.90 9.94
CA LYS A 29 -12.93 -2.02 10.16
C LYS A 29 -13.43 -1.95 11.60
N PHE A 30 -12.83 -2.72 12.50
CA PHE A 30 -13.18 -2.78 13.91
C PHE A 30 -12.01 -2.34 14.78
N THR A 31 -12.31 -1.98 16.02
CA THR A 31 -11.31 -1.57 17.01
C THR A 31 -10.69 -2.81 17.67
N PRO A 32 -9.43 -2.76 18.11
CA PRO A 32 -8.80 -3.85 18.84
C PRO A 32 -9.58 -4.24 20.10
N ASN A 33 -10.02 -3.24 20.87
CA ASN A 33 -10.76 -3.44 22.10
C ASN A 33 -12.10 -4.17 21.86
N TYR A 34 -12.77 -3.86 20.74
CA TYR A 34 -14.00 -4.52 20.33
C TYR A 34 -13.76 -5.98 19.93
N LEU A 35 -12.76 -6.26 19.09
CA LEU A 35 -12.47 -7.63 18.64
C LEU A 35 -11.99 -8.53 19.78
N MET A 36 -11.23 -7.97 20.72
CA MET A 36 -10.63 -8.72 21.83
C MET A 36 -11.64 -8.93 22.97
N TYR A 37 -12.34 -7.88 23.40
CA TYR A 37 -13.15 -7.88 24.61
C TYR A 37 -14.65 -7.57 24.38
N GLY A 38 -15.07 -7.25 23.16
CA GLY A 38 -16.45 -6.85 22.86
C GLY A 38 -16.81 -5.45 23.37
N LYS A 39 -15.82 -4.66 23.82
CA LYS A 39 -16.05 -3.31 24.32
C LYS A 39 -16.24 -2.36 23.15
N LEU A 40 -17.39 -1.69 23.11
CA LEU A 40 -17.67 -0.67 22.11
C LEU A 40 -16.68 0.50 22.28
N PRO A 41 -16.22 1.09 21.16
CA PRO A 41 -15.42 2.31 21.21
C PRO A 41 -16.31 3.52 21.56
N TYR A 42 -15.74 4.73 21.45
CA TYR A 42 -16.32 6.04 21.80
C TYR A 42 -17.85 6.07 21.94
N GLU A 43 -18.32 6.65 23.03
CA GLU A 43 -19.75 6.85 23.28
C GLU A 43 -20.37 7.68 22.15
N SER A 44 -21.28 7.07 21.39
CA SER A 44 -22.01 7.77 20.34
C SER A 44 -23.11 8.62 20.99
N PRO A 45 -23.23 9.92 20.66
CA PRO A 45 -24.32 10.77 21.14
C PRO A 45 -25.69 10.32 20.60
N ILE A 46 -25.70 9.51 19.54
CA ILE A 46 -26.91 8.90 18.98
C ILE A 46 -26.96 7.44 19.45
N VAL A 47 -28.00 7.11 20.22
CA VAL A 47 -28.29 5.74 20.67
C VAL A 47 -28.81 4.93 19.49
N SER A 48 -27.91 4.48 18.63
CA SER A 48 -28.22 3.47 17.63
C SER A 48 -27.75 2.13 18.17
N GLU A 49 -28.72 1.32 18.61
CA GLU A 49 -28.51 0.03 19.28
C GLU A 49 -27.79 -1.01 18.42
N ASN A 50 -27.56 -0.74 17.12
CA ASN A 50 -27.07 -1.73 16.14
C ASN A 50 -25.92 -1.23 15.23
N ILE A 51 -25.01 -0.36 15.71
CA ILE A 51 -23.84 0.06 14.88
C ILE A 51 -22.89 -1.13 14.61
N TYR A 52 -22.71 -2.00 15.60
CA TYR A 52 -21.75 -3.10 15.51
C TYR A 52 -22.46 -4.45 15.44
N PRO A 53 -22.03 -5.35 14.53
CA PRO A 53 -22.51 -6.73 14.51
C PRO A 53 -21.98 -7.49 15.74
N PRO A 54 -22.60 -8.61 16.16
CA PRO A 54 -22.10 -9.47 17.24
C PRO A 54 -20.59 -9.74 17.13
N VAL A 55 -19.90 -9.83 18.28
CA VAL A 55 -18.43 -9.92 18.35
C VAL A 55 -17.87 -11.05 17.48
N GLU A 56 -18.54 -12.20 17.46
CA GLU A 56 -18.08 -13.36 16.69
C GLU A 56 -18.21 -13.13 15.17
N GLU A 57 -19.32 -12.52 14.74
CA GLU A 57 -19.49 -12.10 13.34
C GLU A 57 -18.45 -11.05 12.95
N ALA A 58 -18.18 -10.07 13.84
CA ALA A 58 -17.17 -9.06 13.61
C ALA A 58 -15.77 -9.66 13.44
N ARG A 59 -15.41 -10.69 14.22
CA ARG A 59 -14.15 -11.42 14.08
C ARG A 59 -14.05 -12.13 12.74
N GLN A 60 -15.13 -12.77 12.30
CA GLN A 60 -15.17 -13.42 10.99
C GLN A 60 -15.00 -12.41 9.86
N ILE A 61 -15.73 -11.29 9.91
CA ILE A 61 -15.61 -10.19 8.93
C ILE A 61 -14.18 -9.62 8.93
N ALA A 62 -13.59 -9.38 10.10
CA ALA A 62 -12.23 -8.88 10.24
C ALA A 62 -11.21 -9.83 9.59
N TRP A 63 -11.37 -11.14 9.80
CA TRP A 63 -10.53 -12.17 9.19
C TRP A 63 -10.65 -12.18 7.66
N GLU A 64 -11.87 -12.15 7.14
CA GLU A 64 -12.13 -12.12 5.69
C GLU A 64 -11.54 -10.87 5.03
N ASN A 65 -11.71 -9.71 5.67
CA ASN A 65 -11.13 -8.45 5.22
C ASN A 65 -9.59 -8.52 5.18
N THR A 66 -8.99 -9.09 6.22
CA THR A 66 -7.53 -9.27 6.29
C THR A 66 -7.02 -10.19 5.19
N LYS A 67 -7.70 -11.32 4.95
CA LYS A 67 -7.37 -12.24 3.86
C LYS A 67 -7.48 -11.57 2.49
N LYS A 68 -8.53 -10.78 2.28
CA LYS A 68 -8.74 -10.00 1.05
C LYS A 68 -7.63 -8.97 0.82
N ASP A 69 -7.29 -8.19 1.85
CA ASP A 69 -6.22 -7.19 1.77
C ASP A 69 -4.86 -7.83 1.49
N PHE A 70 -4.56 -8.94 2.17
CA PHE A 70 -3.35 -9.73 1.91
C PHE A 70 -3.27 -10.19 0.44
N LEU A 71 -4.36 -10.71 -0.14
CA LEU A 71 -4.38 -11.14 -1.53
C LEU A 71 -4.17 -9.97 -2.52
N ILE A 72 -4.74 -8.80 -2.23
CA ILE A 72 -4.53 -7.59 -3.04
C ILE A 72 -3.06 -7.17 -2.99
N ASN A 73 -2.47 -7.13 -1.79
CA ASN A 73 -1.08 -6.73 -1.61
C ASN A 73 -0.10 -7.76 -2.23
N LYS A 74 -0.41 -9.06 -2.13
CA LYS A 74 0.37 -10.11 -2.81
C LYS A 74 0.35 -9.95 -4.33
N ARG A 75 -0.80 -9.61 -4.93
CA ARG A 75 -0.90 -9.30 -6.37
C ARG A 75 -0.06 -8.09 -6.74
N ARG A 76 -0.12 -7.01 -5.95
CA ARG A 76 0.68 -5.79 -6.20
C ARG A 76 2.18 -6.05 -6.19
N LYS A 77 2.68 -6.87 -5.26
CA LYS A 77 4.10 -7.24 -5.17
C LYS A 77 4.61 -8.01 -6.39
N LEU A 78 3.73 -8.76 -7.06
CA LEU A 78 4.08 -9.56 -8.25
C LEU A 78 3.91 -8.78 -9.57
N ASN A 79 3.30 -7.60 -9.54
CA ASN A 79 3.15 -6.77 -10.73
C ASN A 79 4.49 -6.12 -11.09
N ALA A 80 4.75 -5.99 -12.39
CA ALA A 80 5.93 -5.27 -12.87
C ALA A 80 5.90 -3.80 -12.42
N ILE A 81 7.03 -3.31 -11.90
CA ILE A 81 7.19 -1.92 -11.42
C ILE A 81 7.04 -0.92 -12.58
N PHE A 82 7.53 -1.30 -13.77
CA PHE A 82 7.38 -0.54 -15.00
C PHE A 82 6.48 -1.30 -15.97
N SER A 83 5.64 -0.56 -16.69
CA SER A 83 4.80 -1.11 -17.75
C SER A 83 5.45 -0.83 -19.09
N GLY A 84 5.54 -1.87 -19.93
CA GLY A 84 5.85 -1.79 -21.35
C GLY A 84 7.21 -1.18 -21.73
N PRO A 85 7.77 -1.57 -22.87
CA PRO A 85 8.55 -0.66 -23.68
C PRO A 85 7.58 0.25 -24.44
N PHE A 86 7.57 1.54 -24.12
CA PHE A 86 6.84 2.56 -24.88
C PHE A 86 7.81 3.33 -25.78
N LYS A 87 7.34 3.74 -26.96
CA LYS A 87 8.11 4.59 -27.87
C LYS A 87 7.85 6.06 -27.55
N ILE A 88 8.92 6.84 -27.56
CA ILE A 88 8.83 8.29 -27.52
C ILE A 88 8.42 8.77 -28.91
N VAL A 89 7.23 9.37 -28.99
CA VAL A 89 6.69 9.94 -30.24
C VAL A 89 7.28 11.31 -30.49
N LYS A 90 7.39 12.14 -29.46
CA LYS A 90 7.88 13.52 -29.57
C LYS A 90 8.53 13.99 -28.28
N LYS A 91 9.65 14.71 -28.39
CA LYS A 91 10.23 15.50 -27.29
C LYS A 91 9.52 16.85 -27.24
N ILE A 92 8.86 17.16 -26.14
CA ILE A 92 8.17 18.46 -25.93
C ILE A 92 9.13 19.46 -25.28
N SER A 93 9.90 19.00 -24.29
CA SER A 93 10.97 19.76 -23.64
C SER A 93 12.11 18.82 -23.24
N ASP A 94 13.16 19.32 -22.59
CA ASP A 94 14.23 18.47 -22.04
C ASP A 94 13.74 17.47 -20.99
N VAL A 95 12.59 17.76 -20.39
CA VAL A 95 12.06 17.01 -19.26
C VAL A 95 10.73 16.32 -19.57
N SER A 96 10.00 16.76 -20.59
CA SER A 96 8.67 16.23 -20.93
C SER A 96 8.65 15.58 -22.31
N PHE A 97 8.13 14.36 -22.37
CA PHE A 97 8.07 13.53 -23.57
C PHE A 97 6.63 13.07 -23.84
N LEU A 98 6.25 13.04 -25.10
CA LEU A 98 5.03 12.40 -25.58
C LEU A 98 5.34 10.94 -25.89
N ILE A 99 4.66 10.01 -25.23
CA ILE A 99 4.83 8.56 -25.42
C ILE A 99 3.57 7.91 -26.00
N ASP A 100 3.70 6.77 -26.67
CA ASP A 100 2.63 5.96 -27.27
C ASP A 100 1.81 5.13 -26.26
N LYS A 101 1.65 5.66 -25.05
CA LYS A 101 0.78 5.07 -24.03
C LYS A 101 -0.64 5.64 -24.19
N PRO A 102 -1.68 4.78 -24.33
CA PRO A 102 -3.04 5.25 -24.42
C PRO A 102 -3.47 5.90 -23.10
N ASN A 103 -4.09 7.07 -23.20
CA ASN A 103 -4.67 7.77 -22.07
C ASN A 103 -6.17 7.48 -22.00
N ILE A 104 -6.62 6.79 -20.93
CA ILE A 104 -8.04 6.44 -20.74
C ILE A 104 -8.89 7.70 -20.60
N LEU A 105 -8.35 8.77 -20.01
CA LEU A 105 -9.10 10.00 -19.71
C LEU A 105 -9.36 10.84 -20.98
N GLU A 106 -8.36 10.97 -21.83
CA GLU A 106 -8.40 11.82 -23.03
C GLU A 106 -8.82 11.06 -24.29
N LYS A 107 -9.02 9.74 -24.21
CA LYS A 107 -9.24 8.83 -25.35
C LYS A 107 -8.15 8.96 -26.45
N SER A 108 -7.00 9.52 -26.09
CA SER A 108 -5.87 9.75 -26.98
C SER A 108 -4.95 8.53 -26.97
N LYS A 109 -4.29 8.28 -28.11
CA LYS A 109 -3.32 7.19 -28.27
C LYS A 109 -1.97 7.47 -27.60
N THR A 110 -1.75 8.70 -27.15
CA THR A 110 -0.47 9.18 -26.63
C THR A 110 -0.66 9.95 -25.31
N THR A 111 0.35 9.92 -24.45
CA THR A 111 0.34 10.60 -23.14
C THR A 111 1.62 11.40 -22.95
N THR A 112 1.51 12.61 -22.41
CA THR A 112 2.66 13.42 -22.00
C THR A 112 3.15 13.00 -20.62
N ILE A 113 4.43 12.65 -20.51
CA ILE A 113 5.04 12.15 -19.27
C ILE A 113 6.38 12.86 -19.01
N HIS A 114 6.66 13.09 -17.72
CA HIS A 114 7.93 13.64 -17.24
C HIS A 114 9.04 12.58 -17.21
N SER A 115 10.29 12.97 -17.47
CA SER A 115 11.47 12.11 -17.58
C SER A 115 11.67 11.18 -16.37
N THR A 116 11.37 11.65 -15.15
CA THR A 116 11.46 10.85 -13.90
C THR A 116 10.55 9.62 -13.88
N ARG A 117 9.50 9.59 -14.71
CA ARG A 117 8.59 8.44 -14.83
C ARG A 117 8.98 7.50 -15.96
N LEU A 118 10.08 7.76 -16.66
CA LEU A 118 10.62 6.93 -17.73
C LEU A 118 11.91 6.25 -17.26
N ARG A 119 12.18 5.05 -17.81
CA ARG A 119 13.48 4.37 -17.69
C ARG A 119 13.91 3.89 -19.06
N HIS A 120 15.23 3.83 -19.26
CA HIS A 120 15.78 3.21 -20.45
C HIS A 120 15.39 1.73 -20.50
N PHE A 121 14.92 1.27 -21.66
CA PHE A 121 14.56 -0.12 -21.87
C PHE A 121 15.78 -0.88 -22.39
N TYR A 122 16.16 -1.94 -21.69
CA TYR A 122 17.24 -2.84 -22.09
C TYR A 122 16.63 -4.14 -22.62
N LYS A 123 17.08 -4.61 -23.79
CA LYS A 123 16.64 -5.90 -24.32
C LYS A 123 17.37 -7.03 -23.60
N ALA A 124 16.77 -8.22 -23.58
CA ALA A 124 17.38 -9.41 -22.97
C ALA A 124 18.77 -9.71 -23.57
N ASP A 125 18.93 -9.53 -24.88
CA ASP A 125 20.17 -9.79 -25.61
C ASP A 125 21.31 -8.83 -25.25
N ASP A 126 20.99 -7.66 -24.70
CA ASP A 126 21.99 -6.67 -24.25
C ASP A 126 22.69 -7.13 -22.96
N PHE A 127 22.08 -8.05 -22.21
CA PHE A 127 22.64 -8.57 -20.96
C PHE A 127 23.57 -9.76 -21.24
N LYS A 128 24.86 -9.49 -21.38
CA LYS A 128 25.88 -10.54 -21.41
C LYS A 128 26.17 -11.01 -19.99
N LEU A 129 25.75 -12.23 -19.66
CA LEU A 129 26.15 -12.89 -18.42
C LEU A 129 27.66 -13.14 -18.45
N ILE A 130 28.41 -12.38 -17.66
CA ILE A 130 29.82 -12.66 -17.43
C ILE A 130 29.86 -13.88 -16.51
N GLN A 131 30.21 -15.05 -17.06
CA GLN A 131 30.49 -16.22 -16.24
C GLN A 131 31.75 -15.94 -15.42
N ARG A 132 31.56 -15.58 -14.15
CA ARG A 132 32.66 -15.49 -13.20
C ARG A 132 32.93 -16.91 -12.70
N PRO A 133 34.18 -17.41 -12.78
CA PRO A 133 34.49 -18.69 -12.16
C PRO A 133 34.17 -18.59 -10.66
N SER A 134 33.52 -19.63 -10.12
CA SER A 134 33.30 -19.72 -8.69
C SER A 134 34.66 -19.67 -7.99
N ARG A 135 34.84 -18.74 -7.04
CA ARG A 135 36.04 -18.73 -6.18
C ARG A 135 36.16 -20.00 -5.33
N ILE A 136 35.06 -20.74 -5.20
CA ILE A 136 34.99 -22.00 -4.48
C ILE A 136 35.36 -23.10 -5.48
N PRO A 137 36.44 -23.87 -5.23
CA PRO A 137 36.78 -25.02 -6.06
C PRO A 137 35.69 -26.08 -5.91
N ILE A 138 35.13 -26.53 -7.04
CA ILE A 138 34.23 -27.68 -7.07
C ILE A 138 35.12 -28.91 -6.86
N ARG A 139 34.98 -29.59 -5.72
CA ARG A 139 35.62 -30.90 -5.50
C ARG A 139 34.87 -31.95 -6.31
N ASN A 140 35.58 -32.64 -7.19
CA ASN A 140 35.12 -33.88 -7.84
C ASN A 140 35.11 -35.04 -6.84
#